data_AF-A0A8C5S1I3-F1
#
_entry.id   AF-A0A8C5S1I3-F1
#
_cell.length_a   1.000
_cell.length_b   1.000
_cell.length_c   1.000
_cell.angle_alpha   90.00
_cell.angle_beta   90.00
_cell.angle_gamma   90.00
#
_symmetry.space_group_name_H-M   'P 1'
#
loop_
_entity.id
_entity.type
_entity.pdbx_description
1 polymer ?
#
loop_
_entity_poly.entity_id
_entity_poly.type
_entity_poly.pdbx_seq_one_letter_code
_entity_poly.pdbx_strand_id
1 'polypeptide(L)'
;MQYPKGAFSGGNWTFLFFSFEDILLLTQEASSALTGEWGMEGFIFLADIISFVYRLDKNIKWVSFLSDLNTKGVIFEAFEMFRLKSCIDFKPYEGEKSYLQFEKLDGCWSSVGNLQTGQVVSIGSGCEHKDIVEHEVLHALGFFHEWSRTDRDNYVEIWWNEIIEGQAYIFEKYESFISDLNTPYDYESVIHYGPYSFSKNNSVRTITTKIPEFNNVIGQSQDMSKIDVERLNRMYHCALSLTLLDQYSFESINICVMVQNGRDDKDWEHTLITTKDNNNHCLGNILMCNLNGQVSGYVMSFDTTKGLSGETAILESRILYPRRNEKCLQFFYKFDGSLKDELIISPSPLSGDGEKQWNFANIPFNTRTKFRYVFHGLKGDPQSSKGGIHLDDITLTETQCPTSVWQIRNFTSILKSSSKGDYLASPIFYNSEGYCFVLSLYPRGPANSNGDYLGIMFSLCSGQNDGALEWPAANRQVTFTIVDQDPDITQRMSASRISLTGVWVVMSASRSFVTDPNQRYSKSSGGLGCAELTASSLV
;
A
#
# COMPACT_ATOMS: atom_id res chain seq x y z
N MET A 1 30.97 27.68 24.05
CA MET A 1 30.40 28.52 25.15
C MET A 1 29.46 27.62 25.94
N GLN A 2 29.79 27.32 27.19
CA GLN A 2 28.91 26.59 28.11
C GLN A 2 27.66 27.43 28.39
N TYR A 3 26.48 26.84 28.19
CA TYR A 3 25.23 27.35 28.74
C TYR A 3 24.57 26.24 29.58
N PRO A 4 23.92 26.60 30.71
CA PRO A 4 23.67 25.70 31.82
C PRO A 4 22.47 24.77 31.58
N LYS A 5 22.55 23.56 32.15
CA LYS A 5 21.38 22.72 32.45
C LYS A 5 20.47 23.49 33.42
N GLY A 6 19.24 23.77 33.00
CA GLY A 6 18.24 24.40 33.86
C GLY A 6 16.83 23.95 33.48
N ALA A 7 16.19 23.20 34.37
CA ALA A 7 14.74 23.00 34.35
C ALA A 7 14.08 24.28 34.88
N PHE A 8 13.24 24.93 34.08
CA PHE A 8 12.34 25.97 34.58
C PHE A 8 11.01 25.33 34.98
N SER A 9 10.71 25.38 36.27
CA SER A 9 9.38 25.08 36.80
C SER A 9 8.57 26.37 36.84
N GLY A 10 7.47 26.40 36.10
CA GLY A 10 6.57 27.54 36.04
C GLY A 10 5.22 27.17 35.44
N GLY A 11 4.34 26.60 36.28
CA GLY A 11 2.90 26.41 36.02
C GLY A 11 2.53 25.22 35.12
N ASN A 12 1.94 24.17 35.71
CA ASN A 12 1.20 23.00 35.16
C ASN A 12 1.67 22.33 33.85
N TRP A 13 2.79 22.71 33.27
CA TRP A 13 3.32 22.17 32.03
C TRP A 13 4.84 22.09 32.14
N THR A 14 5.41 20.92 31.84
CA THR A 14 6.84 20.80 31.56
C THR A 14 6.97 20.68 30.05
N PHE A 15 7.37 21.75 29.39
CA PHE A 15 7.68 21.70 27.96
C PHE A 15 9.08 21.11 27.78
N LEU A 16 9.15 19.93 27.18
CA LEU A 16 10.38 19.42 26.60
C LEU A 16 10.40 19.87 25.14
N PHE A 17 10.94 21.07 24.89
CA PHE A 17 11.32 21.47 23.53
C PHE A 17 12.61 20.73 23.18
N PHE A 18 12.53 19.79 22.22
CA PHE A 18 13.71 19.19 21.62
C PHE A 18 13.67 19.36 20.09
N SER A 19 14.82 19.74 19.55
CA SER A 19 15.05 20.09 18.15
C SER A 19 14.79 18.91 17.21
N PHE A 20 13.90 19.16 16.23
CA PHE A 20 13.80 18.63 14.85
C PHE A 20 14.32 17.20 14.57
N GLU A 21 13.40 16.40 13.99
CA GLU A 21 13.59 15.12 13.25
C GLU A 21 13.19 13.79 13.91
N ASP A 22 12.29 13.76 14.89
CA ASP A 22 11.36 12.66 15.22
C ASP A 22 11.05 12.76 16.72
N ILE A 23 9.82 13.12 17.10
CA ILE A 23 9.44 13.27 18.50
C ILE A 23 8.29 12.34 18.84
N LEU A 24 8.58 11.34 19.67
CA LEU A 24 7.57 10.62 20.45
C LEU A 24 7.19 11.50 21.64
N LEU A 25 6.01 12.11 21.61
CA LEU A 25 5.49 12.85 22.76
C LEU A 25 4.88 11.87 23.78
N LEU A 26 5.45 11.81 24.98
CA LEU A 26 4.94 11.04 26.12
C LEU A 26 4.23 11.97 27.13
N THR A 27 3.18 11.48 27.79
CA THR A 27 2.52 12.22 28.89
C THR A 27 3.42 12.31 30.13
N GLN A 28 3.17 13.32 30.99
CA GLN A 28 3.88 13.47 32.27
C GLN A 28 3.63 12.28 33.22
N GLU A 29 2.47 11.63 33.14
CA GLU A 29 2.14 10.42 33.90
C GLU A 29 2.93 9.21 33.40
N ALA A 30 3.05 9.02 32.08
CA ALA A 30 3.94 8.03 31.47
C ALA A 30 5.40 8.29 31.85
N SER A 31 5.82 9.56 31.89
CA SER A 31 7.17 9.96 32.34
C SER A 31 7.40 9.69 33.84
N SER A 32 6.40 9.89 34.70
CA SER A 32 6.53 9.64 36.14
C SER A 32 6.64 8.15 36.49
N ALA A 33 5.97 7.27 35.73
CA ALA A 33 6.08 5.82 35.88
C ALA A 33 7.48 5.28 35.54
N LEU A 34 8.31 6.02 34.78
CA LEU A 34 9.70 5.68 34.46
C LEU A 34 10.64 5.71 35.68
N THR A 35 10.20 6.24 36.83
CA THR A 35 11.07 6.50 38.00
C THR A 35 10.71 5.72 39.26
N GLY A 36 9.70 4.83 39.21
CA GLY A 36 9.18 4.14 40.39
C GLY A 36 9.55 2.65 40.51
N GLU A 37 10.19 2.26 41.62
CA GLU A 37 10.40 0.87 42.02
C GLU A 37 9.10 0.21 42.51
N TRP A 38 8.57 -0.76 41.76
CA TRP A 38 7.52 -1.68 42.23
C TRP A 38 7.80 -3.14 41.80
N GLY A 39 7.29 -4.12 42.55
CA GLY A 39 7.59 -5.54 42.36
C GLY A 39 6.83 -6.22 41.20
N MET A 40 7.40 -7.33 40.69
CA MET A 40 7.03 -7.99 39.41
C MET A 40 5.54 -8.41 39.27
N GLU A 41 4.84 -8.81 40.33
CA GLU A 41 3.44 -9.26 40.22
C GLU A 41 2.43 -8.10 40.14
N GLY A 42 2.78 -6.91 40.63
CA GLY A 42 1.98 -5.69 40.45
C GLY A 42 2.20 -5.01 39.09
N PHE A 43 3.33 -5.30 38.43
CA PHE A 43 3.74 -4.68 37.17
C PHE A 43 3.00 -5.22 35.94
N ILE A 44 2.68 -6.52 35.89
CA ILE A 44 1.93 -7.12 34.77
C ILE A 44 0.52 -6.51 34.68
N PHE A 45 -0.15 -6.34 35.82
CA PHE A 45 -1.47 -5.71 35.90
C PHE A 45 -1.42 -4.21 35.53
N LEU A 46 -0.32 -3.50 35.84
CA LEU A 46 -0.17 -2.08 35.53
C LEU A 46 0.21 -1.84 34.06
N ALA A 47 1.03 -2.70 33.45
CA ALA A 47 1.36 -2.62 32.02
C ALA A 47 0.12 -2.87 31.13
N ASP A 48 -0.73 -3.83 31.52
CA ASP A 48 -2.03 -4.03 30.89
C ASP A 48 -2.96 -2.82 31.09
N ILE A 49 -2.98 -2.21 32.29
CA ILE A 49 -3.78 -1.01 32.57
C ILE A 49 -3.26 0.23 31.84
N ILE A 50 -1.94 0.45 31.76
CA ILE A 50 -1.34 1.57 31.00
C ILE A 50 -1.59 1.34 29.50
N SER A 51 -1.37 0.12 28.99
CA SER A 51 -1.73 -0.24 27.62
C SER A 51 -3.25 -0.07 27.35
N PHE A 52 -4.11 -0.23 28.36
CA PHE A 52 -5.56 -0.04 28.23
C PHE A 52 -6.00 1.43 28.32
N VAL A 53 -5.40 2.25 29.21
CA VAL A 53 -5.76 3.66 29.44
C VAL A 53 -5.29 4.59 28.31
N TYR A 54 -4.18 4.23 27.64
CA TYR A 54 -3.63 4.97 26.50
C TYR A 54 -4.05 4.40 25.14
N ARG A 55 -4.94 3.39 25.08
CA ARG A 55 -5.56 2.98 23.81
C ARG A 55 -6.61 4.01 23.39
N LEU A 56 -6.68 4.25 22.09
CA LEU A 56 -7.83 4.95 21.51
C LEU A 56 -9.04 3.99 21.62
N ASP A 57 -9.83 4.15 22.68
CA ASP A 57 -10.90 3.29 23.23
C ASP A 57 -12.01 2.84 22.22
N LYS A 58 -11.94 3.30 20.97
CA LYS A 58 -12.85 2.91 19.89
C LYS A 58 -12.07 2.64 18.62
N ASN A 59 -12.49 1.63 17.85
CA ASN A 59 -11.94 1.36 16.52
C ASN A 59 -12.11 2.55 15.55
N ILE A 60 -13.01 3.49 15.87
CA ILE A 60 -13.20 4.75 15.15
C ILE A 60 -12.31 5.84 15.74
N LYS A 61 -11.48 6.46 14.90
CA LYS A 61 -10.67 7.64 15.25
C LYS A 61 -11.28 8.89 14.63
N TRP A 62 -11.43 9.94 15.43
CA TRP A 62 -11.94 11.22 14.97
C TRP A 62 -10.81 12.06 14.43
N VAL A 63 -10.99 12.69 13.26
CA VAL A 63 -9.90 13.39 12.57
C VAL A 63 -10.31 14.80 12.14
N SER A 64 -9.37 15.73 12.27
CA SER A 64 -9.46 17.10 11.76
C SER A 64 -8.23 17.40 10.89
N PHE A 65 -8.37 18.31 9.92
CA PHE A 65 -7.31 18.62 8.95
C PHE A 65 -7.02 20.10 8.83
N LEU A 66 -5.76 20.47 9.02
CA LEU A 66 -5.19 21.79 8.70
C LEU A 66 -4.05 21.68 7.68
N SER A 67 -4.18 20.75 6.73
CA SER A 67 -3.19 20.46 5.68
C SER A 67 -3.70 20.80 4.27
N ASP A 68 -2.77 20.86 3.30
CA ASP A 68 -3.10 21.09 1.90
C ASP A 68 -3.74 19.88 1.22
N LEU A 69 -4.20 20.06 -0.02
CA LEU A 69 -4.99 19.07 -0.73
C LEU A 69 -4.19 17.79 -1.03
N ASN A 70 -2.89 17.89 -1.33
CA ASN A 70 -2.07 16.72 -1.61
C ASN A 70 -1.92 15.87 -0.35
N THR A 71 -1.52 16.49 0.75
CA THR A 71 -1.37 15.83 2.05
C THR A 71 -2.67 15.14 2.48
N LYS A 72 -3.83 15.80 2.32
CA LYS A 72 -5.14 15.20 2.62
C LYS A 72 -5.39 13.92 1.84
N GLY A 73 -5.09 13.92 0.54
CA GLY A 73 -5.28 12.72 -0.29
C GLY A 73 -4.36 11.56 0.10
N VAL A 74 -3.11 11.85 0.46
CA VAL A 74 -2.17 10.83 1.00
C VAL A 74 -2.68 10.25 2.32
N ILE A 75 -3.18 11.11 3.22
CA ILE A 75 -3.75 10.64 4.49
C ILE A 75 -4.97 9.75 4.27
N PHE A 76 -5.83 10.11 3.30
CA PHE A 76 -6.97 9.27 2.95
C PHE A 76 -6.56 7.93 2.31
N GLU A 77 -5.48 7.88 1.52
CA GLU A 77 -4.93 6.62 1.01
C GLU A 77 -4.50 5.71 2.18
N ALA A 78 -3.74 6.23 3.14
CA ALA A 78 -3.34 5.48 4.33
C ALA A 78 -4.55 4.99 5.15
N PHE A 79 -5.59 5.80 5.31
CA PHE A 79 -6.82 5.38 5.99
C PHE A 79 -7.52 4.22 5.30
N GLU A 80 -7.51 4.17 3.97
CA GLU A 80 -8.05 3.02 3.23
C GLU A 80 -7.23 1.75 3.49
N MET A 81 -5.91 1.85 3.68
CA MET A 81 -5.08 0.71 4.07
C MET A 81 -5.41 0.19 5.47
N PHE A 82 -5.59 1.08 6.45
CA PHE A 82 -6.08 0.67 7.77
C PHE A 82 -7.45 -0.02 7.71
N ARG A 83 -8.40 0.52 6.93
CA ARG A 83 -9.73 -0.10 6.74
C ARG A 83 -9.67 -1.46 6.05
N LEU A 84 -8.70 -1.64 5.14
CA LEU A 84 -8.49 -2.88 4.40
C LEU A 84 -7.80 -3.96 5.24
N LYS A 85 -6.80 -3.58 6.03
CA LYS A 85 -5.95 -4.51 6.78
C LYS A 85 -6.41 -4.74 8.23
N SER A 86 -7.33 -3.90 8.73
CA SER A 86 -7.77 -3.94 10.12
C SER A 86 -9.23 -3.52 10.31
N CYS A 87 -9.66 -3.52 11.56
CA CYS A 87 -10.95 -2.99 11.97
C CYS A 87 -10.95 -1.48 12.31
N ILE A 88 -9.80 -0.80 12.14
CA ILE A 88 -9.64 0.62 12.44
C ILE A 88 -10.30 1.48 11.36
N ASP A 89 -11.12 2.44 11.78
CA ASP A 89 -11.80 3.40 10.93
C ASP A 89 -11.46 4.84 11.35
N PHE A 90 -11.65 5.77 10.42
CA PHE A 90 -11.42 7.20 10.63
C PHE A 90 -12.68 7.98 10.22
N LYS A 91 -13.13 8.89 11.08
CA LYS A 91 -14.31 9.73 10.85
C LYS A 91 -14.01 11.21 11.08
N PRO A 92 -14.65 12.13 10.35
CA PRO A 92 -14.49 13.56 10.59
C PRO A 92 -14.86 13.91 12.03
N TYR A 93 -14.05 14.74 12.68
CA TYR A 93 -14.29 15.26 14.02
C TYR A 93 -15.61 16.05 14.11
N GLU A 94 -16.47 15.71 15.07
CA GLU A 94 -17.79 16.33 15.31
C GLU A 94 -17.95 16.90 16.73
N GLY A 95 -16.87 16.94 17.53
CA GLY A 95 -16.86 17.49 18.89
C GLY A 95 -16.39 16.53 19.97
N GLU A 96 -15.76 15.42 19.60
CA GLU A 96 -15.29 14.39 20.52
C GLU A 96 -14.12 14.84 21.40
N LYS A 97 -14.04 14.32 22.63
CA LYS A 97 -12.97 14.74 23.54
C LYS A 97 -11.55 14.42 23.03
N SER A 98 -11.39 13.29 22.34
CA SER A 98 -10.12 12.83 21.78
C SER A 98 -10.24 12.65 20.27
N TYR A 99 -9.28 13.19 19.54
CA TYR A 99 -9.21 13.19 18.08
C TYR A 99 -7.77 13.41 17.61
N LEU A 100 -7.47 12.99 16.38
CA LEU A 100 -6.20 13.24 15.70
C LEU A 100 -6.33 14.50 14.83
N GLN A 101 -5.42 15.44 15.01
CA GLN A 101 -5.36 16.68 14.23
C GLN A 101 -4.18 16.60 13.27
N PHE A 102 -4.47 16.39 11.99
CA PHE A 102 -3.43 16.34 10.96
C PHE A 102 -3.05 17.75 10.55
N GLU A 103 -1.78 18.09 10.75
CA GLU A 103 -1.22 19.41 10.44
C GLU A 103 0.07 19.28 9.64
N LYS A 104 0.37 20.30 8.84
CA LYS A 104 1.64 20.40 8.13
C LYS A 104 2.59 21.26 8.97
N LEU A 105 3.25 20.63 9.93
CA LEU A 105 4.29 21.24 10.75
C LEU A 105 5.68 20.80 10.26
N ASP A 106 6.72 21.19 10.99
CA ASP A 106 8.06 20.77 10.69
C ASP A 106 8.30 19.31 11.11
N GLY A 107 8.75 18.48 10.15
CA GLY A 107 9.01 17.06 10.34
C GLY A 107 7.75 16.18 10.32
N CYS A 108 7.99 14.87 10.44
CA CYS A 108 6.97 13.83 10.58
C CYS A 108 7.00 13.38 12.04
N TRP A 109 5.86 13.44 12.75
CA TRP A 109 5.82 12.95 14.14
C TRP A 109 4.39 12.84 14.67
N SER A 110 4.25 12.03 15.72
CA SER A 110 3.00 11.75 16.41
C SER A 110 3.24 11.38 17.88
N SER A 111 2.24 11.61 18.72
CA SER A 111 2.27 11.14 20.11
C SER A 111 1.96 9.64 20.17
N VAL A 112 2.53 8.92 21.13
CA VAL A 112 2.21 7.49 21.27
C VAL A 112 0.93 7.27 22.04
N GLY A 113 -0.04 6.64 21.39
CA GLY A 113 -1.34 6.33 21.98
C GLY A 113 -2.26 7.55 22.14
N ASN A 114 -3.33 7.36 22.91
CA ASN A 114 -4.39 8.33 23.15
C ASN A 114 -4.05 9.26 24.32
N LEU A 115 -3.79 10.53 24.03
CA LEU A 115 -3.59 11.55 25.07
C LEU A 115 -4.89 11.97 25.77
N GLN A 116 -6.05 11.45 25.33
CA GLN A 116 -7.40 11.79 25.83
C GLN A 116 -7.81 13.26 25.61
N THR A 117 -7.16 13.91 24.65
CA THR A 117 -7.38 15.28 24.15
C THR A 117 -7.24 15.27 22.63
N GLY A 118 -7.49 16.39 21.94
CA GLY A 118 -6.96 16.59 20.60
C GLY A 118 -5.43 16.45 20.62
N GLN A 119 -4.88 15.60 19.75
CA GLN A 119 -3.44 15.40 19.59
C GLN A 119 -3.03 15.60 18.14
N VAL A 120 -1.90 16.26 17.93
CA VAL A 120 -1.39 16.57 16.59
C VAL A 120 -0.65 15.38 16.01
N VAL A 121 -0.87 15.15 14.72
CA VAL A 121 -0.07 14.29 13.86
C VAL A 121 0.52 15.19 12.77
N SER A 122 1.83 15.40 12.81
CA SER A 122 2.53 16.24 11.85
C SER A 122 2.86 15.45 10.59
N ILE A 123 2.32 15.87 9.46
CA ILE A 123 2.72 15.42 8.13
C ILE A 123 3.33 16.62 7.42
N GLY A 124 4.59 16.88 7.72
CA GLY A 124 5.36 17.99 7.19
C GLY A 124 5.77 17.85 5.72
N SER A 125 6.58 18.79 5.26
CA SER A 125 7.18 18.74 3.91
C SER A 125 8.07 17.51 3.77
N GLY A 126 7.82 16.67 2.76
CA GLY A 126 8.56 15.41 2.56
C GLY A 126 7.99 14.21 3.30
N CYS A 127 6.99 14.41 4.17
CA CYS A 127 6.27 13.34 4.87
C CYS A 127 5.05 12.83 4.09
N GLU A 128 4.79 13.37 2.90
CA GLU A 128 3.56 13.18 2.12
C GLU A 128 3.56 11.84 1.38
N HIS A 129 3.97 10.77 2.06
CA HIS A 129 3.97 9.39 1.57
C HIS A 129 3.07 8.51 2.45
N LYS A 130 2.42 7.52 1.82
CA LYS A 130 1.46 6.63 2.47
C LYS A 130 2.07 5.90 3.68
N ASP A 131 3.27 5.34 3.51
CA ASP A 131 4.02 4.61 4.53
C ASP A 131 4.37 5.48 5.74
N ILE A 132 4.74 6.75 5.50
CA ILE A 132 5.01 7.70 6.59
C ILE A 132 3.71 8.03 7.35
N VAL A 133 2.59 8.23 6.65
CA VAL A 133 1.32 8.43 7.35
C VAL A 133 0.91 7.19 8.15
N GLU A 134 1.09 5.99 7.60
CA GLU A 134 0.86 4.73 8.32
C GLU A 134 1.72 4.64 9.57
N HIS A 135 3.00 4.96 9.48
CA HIS A 135 3.94 5.05 10.59
C HIS A 135 3.45 5.99 11.71
N GLU A 136 3.12 7.23 11.37
CA GLU A 136 2.67 8.23 12.35
C GLU A 136 1.31 7.90 12.97
N VAL A 137 0.43 7.26 12.21
CA VAL A 137 -0.85 6.78 12.71
C VAL A 137 -0.66 5.55 13.61
N LEU A 138 0.28 4.65 13.31
CA LEU A 138 0.64 3.54 14.21
C LEU A 138 1.15 4.07 15.55
N HIS A 139 1.98 5.13 15.56
CA HIS A 139 2.35 5.82 16.79
C HIS A 139 1.11 6.32 17.55
N ALA A 140 0.21 7.05 16.89
CA ALA A 140 -1.05 7.50 17.52
C ALA A 140 -1.91 6.34 18.04
N LEU A 141 -1.81 5.16 17.43
CA LEU A 141 -2.50 3.94 17.84
C LEU A 141 -1.82 3.21 19.02
N GLY A 142 -0.63 3.62 19.43
CA GLY A 142 0.09 3.08 20.59
C GLY A 142 1.34 2.27 20.26
N PHE A 143 1.83 2.31 19.02
CA PHE A 143 3.02 1.60 18.61
C PHE A 143 4.28 2.41 18.91
N PHE A 144 5.30 1.74 19.44
CA PHE A 144 6.66 2.25 19.50
C PHE A 144 7.46 1.66 18.35
N HIS A 145 8.54 2.33 17.95
CA HIS A 145 9.44 1.84 16.91
C HIS A 145 9.90 0.40 17.16
N GLU A 146 10.07 -0.39 16.11
CA GLU A 146 10.46 -1.79 16.22
C GLU A 146 11.88 -1.96 16.80
N TRP A 147 12.80 -1.07 16.43
CA TRP A 147 14.15 -1.03 17.00
C TRP A 147 14.17 -0.70 18.51
N SER A 148 13.07 -0.18 19.08
CA SER A 148 12.99 0.18 20.50
C SER A 148 12.57 -0.98 21.42
N ARG A 149 12.25 -2.15 20.85
CA ARG A 149 11.88 -3.36 21.59
C ARG A 149 12.94 -3.76 22.61
N THR A 150 12.50 -4.38 23.70
CA THR A 150 13.38 -4.84 24.79
C THR A 150 14.40 -5.89 24.33
N ASP A 151 14.02 -6.72 23.35
CA ASP A 151 14.82 -7.79 22.75
C ASP A 151 15.61 -7.38 21.49
N ARG A 152 15.57 -6.10 21.08
CA ARG A 152 16.17 -5.62 19.81
C ARG A 152 17.66 -5.95 19.65
N ASP A 153 18.42 -5.96 20.75
CA ASP A 153 19.86 -6.26 20.73
C ASP A 153 20.15 -7.74 20.39
N ASN A 154 19.14 -8.61 20.25
CA ASN A 154 19.28 -9.95 19.69
C ASN A 154 19.26 -9.96 18.15
N TYR A 155 18.75 -8.90 17.52
CA TYR A 155 18.45 -8.80 16.10
C TYR A 155 19.28 -7.73 15.39
N VAL A 156 19.54 -6.61 16.06
CA VAL A 156 20.30 -5.48 15.54
C VAL A 156 21.44 -5.07 16.48
N GLU A 157 22.40 -4.34 15.92
CA GLU A 157 23.47 -3.65 16.63
C GLU A 157 23.37 -2.15 16.34
N ILE A 158 23.44 -1.35 17.41
CA ILE A 158 23.42 0.11 17.35
C ILE A 158 24.85 0.63 17.43
N TRP A 159 25.27 1.35 16.40
CA TRP A 159 26.60 1.97 16.31
C TRP A 159 26.60 3.35 16.95
N TRP A 160 26.63 3.38 18.28
CA TRP A 160 26.53 4.61 19.08
C TRP A 160 27.50 5.73 18.68
N ASN A 161 28.72 5.36 18.26
CA ASN A 161 29.75 6.31 17.85
C ASN A 161 29.45 6.98 16.50
N GLU A 162 28.52 6.43 15.71
CA GLU A 162 28.16 6.91 14.38
C GLU A 162 26.87 7.75 14.38
N ILE A 163 26.18 7.84 15.53
CA ILE A 163 24.98 8.66 15.71
C ILE A 163 25.37 10.13 15.88
N ILE A 164 24.63 11.06 15.26
CA ILE A 164 24.81 12.51 15.41
C ILE A 164 24.97 12.89 16.89
N GLU A 165 25.92 13.78 17.17
CA GLU A 165 26.22 14.19 18.54
C GLU A 165 24.99 14.80 19.22
N GLY A 166 24.65 14.29 20.40
CA GLY A 166 23.47 14.71 21.15
C GLY A 166 22.17 13.99 20.79
N GLN A 167 22.16 13.09 19.80
CA GLN A 167 20.97 12.32 19.38
C GLN A 167 21.01 10.84 19.81
N ALA A 168 22.01 10.41 20.57
CA ALA A 168 22.10 9.03 21.06
C ALA A 168 20.86 8.59 21.86
N TYR A 169 20.24 9.52 22.61
CA TYR A 169 19.02 9.24 23.40
C TYR A 169 17.87 8.68 22.56
N ILE A 170 17.83 9.00 21.26
CA ILE A 170 16.81 8.50 20.33
C ILE A 170 16.84 6.98 20.27
N PHE A 171 18.00 6.34 20.43
CA PHE A 171 18.18 4.89 20.33
C PHE A 171 18.10 4.15 21.66
N GLU A 172 17.83 4.82 22.78
CA GLU A 172 17.68 4.16 24.08
C GLU A 172 16.45 3.23 24.10
N LYS A 173 16.55 2.08 24.78
CA LYS A 173 15.43 1.11 24.88
C LYS A 173 14.45 1.55 25.96
N TYR A 174 13.18 1.18 25.79
CA TYR A 174 12.17 1.34 26.83
C TYR A 174 12.04 0.01 27.60
N GLU A 175 12.52 -0.04 28.85
CA GLU A 175 12.77 -1.33 29.52
C GLU A 175 11.53 -2.08 30.05
N SER A 176 10.38 -1.43 30.27
CA SER A 176 9.33 -2.06 31.11
C SER A 176 7.88 -2.00 30.61
N PHE A 177 7.57 -1.33 29.50
CA PHE A 177 6.17 -1.13 29.06
C PHE A 177 5.89 -1.44 27.58
N ILE A 178 6.90 -1.83 26.79
CA ILE A 178 6.69 -2.26 25.41
C ILE A 178 6.26 -3.73 25.39
N SER A 179 5.06 -3.97 24.88
CA SER A 179 4.59 -5.32 24.56
C SER A 179 4.88 -5.64 23.10
N ASP A 180 5.54 -6.76 22.85
CA ASP A 180 5.67 -7.35 21.52
C ASP A 180 4.36 -8.00 21.05
N LEU A 181 3.36 -8.14 21.94
CA LEU A 181 2.10 -8.85 21.69
C LEU A 181 2.35 -10.27 21.16
N ASN A 182 3.44 -10.92 21.59
CA ASN A 182 3.87 -12.25 21.19
C ASN A 182 4.08 -12.39 19.67
N THR A 183 4.71 -11.40 19.04
CA THR A 183 5.20 -11.49 17.65
C THR A 183 6.73 -11.49 17.60
N PRO A 184 7.33 -12.15 16.59
CA PRO A 184 8.77 -12.06 16.37
C PRO A 184 9.19 -10.62 16.05
N TYR A 185 10.50 -10.35 16.17
CA TYR A 185 11.09 -9.10 15.70
C TYR A 185 10.94 -8.96 14.20
N ASP A 186 10.48 -7.80 13.74
CA ASP A 186 10.13 -7.56 12.36
C ASP A 186 11.09 -6.59 11.66
N TYR A 187 11.99 -7.12 10.83
CA TYR A 187 12.89 -6.28 10.02
C TYR A 187 12.15 -5.51 8.91
N GLU A 188 10.95 -5.93 8.52
CA GLU A 188 10.14 -5.29 7.46
C GLU A 188 9.13 -4.29 8.01
N SER A 189 9.10 -4.09 9.33
CA SER A 189 8.14 -3.19 9.97
C SER A 189 8.27 -1.76 9.43
N VAL A 190 7.15 -1.13 9.12
CA VAL A 190 7.09 0.27 8.65
C VAL A 190 7.54 1.26 9.75
N ILE A 191 7.55 0.80 11.00
CA ILE A 191 8.06 1.54 12.17
C ILE A 191 9.48 1.10 12.57
N HIS A 192 10.21 0.40 11.70
CA HIS A 192 11.64 0.15 11.87
C HIS A 192 12.47 1.23 11.17
N TYR A 193 13.47 1.77 11.84
CA TYR A 193 14.40 2.72 11.24
C TYR A 193 15.30 2.08 10.18
N GLY A 194 15.66 2.86 9.18
CA GLY A 194 16.64 2.47 8.17
C GLY A 194 18.07 2.39 8.76
N PRO A 195 19.00 1.80 8.00
CA PRO A 195 20.36 1.57 8.48
C PRO A 195 21.17 2.86 8.70
N TYR A 196 20.75 3.99 8.10
CA TYR A 196 21.45 5.28 8.13
C TYR A 196 20.75 6.35 8.99
N SER A 197 19.66 6.01 9.69
CA SER A 197 18.89 6.97 10.48
C SER A 197 19.76 7.67 11.53
N PHE A 198 19.72 9.01 11.58
CA PHE A 198 20.52 9.86 12.49
C PHE A 198 22.04 9.65 12.42
N SER A 199 22.55 9.27 11.25
CA SER A 199 23.99 9.09 11.06
C SER A 199 24.75 10.42 10.96
N LYS A 200 25.94 10.48 11.57
CA LYS A 200 26.90 11.60 11.40
C LYS A 200 27.28 11.82 9.94
N ASN A 201 27.23 10.76 9.14
CA ASN A 201 27.56 10.78 7.72
C ASN A 201 26.63 9.83 6.98
N ASN A 202 25.93 10.32 5.96
CA ASN A 202 24.95 9.55 5.16
C ASN A 202 25.52 8.28 4.49
N SER A 203 26.83 8.01 4.59
CA SER A 203 27.48 6.78 4.12
C SER A 203 27.77 5.75 5.21
N VAL A 204 27.56 6.08 6.49
CA VAL A 204 27.87 5.20 7.64
C VAL A 204 26.58 4.78 8.32
N ARG A 205 26.45 3.48 8.59
CA ARG A 205 25.25 2.91 9.21
C ARG A 205 25.27 3.14 10.72
N THR A 206 24.14 3.57 11.27
CA THR A 206 23.86 3.64 12.72
C THR A 206 23.24 2.36 13.23
N ILE A 207 22.54 1.61 12.36
CA ILE A 207 21.93 0.32 12.67
C ILE A 207 22.46 -0.72 11.70
N THR A 208 22.92 -1.86 12.21
CA THR A 208 23.17 -3.05 11.39
C THR A 208 22.42 -4.25 11.93
N THR A 209 21.87 -5.06 11.04
CA THR A 209 21.23 -6.33 11.41
C THR A 209 22.29 -7.39 11.68
N LYS A 210 22.07 -8.26 12.68
CA LYS A 210 22.98 -9.38 12.99
C LYS A 210 23.02 -10.43 11.89
N ILE A 211 21.91 -10.57 11.17
CA ILE A 211 21.82 -11.37 9.95
C ILE A 211 22.00 -10.39 8.77
N PRO A 212 23.14 -10.43 8.06
CA PRO A 212 23.52 -9.38 7.12
C PRO A 212 22.53 -9.13 5.98
N GLU A 213 21.78 -10.15 5.57
CA GLU A 213 20.78 -10.11 4.51
C GLU A 213 19.67 -9.08 4.79
N PHE A 214 19.34 -8.84 6.06
CA PHE A 214 18.30 -7.89 6.45
C PHE A 214 18.78 -6.42 6.51
N ASN A 215 20.07 -6.14 6.29
CA ASN A 215 20.56 -4.75 6.30
C ASN A 215 19.97 -3.88 5.20
N ASN A 216 19.53 -4.49 4.09
CA ASN A 216 18.87 -3.80 2.98
C ASN A 216 17.33 -3.94 3.05
N VAL A 217 16.80 -4.48 4.15
CA VAL A 217 15.37 -4.70 4.38
C VAL A 217 14.82 -3.70 5.39
N ILE A 218 15.56 -3.43 6.47
CA ILE A 218 15.15 -2.47 7.50
C ILE A 218 14.94 -1.05 6.93
N GLY A 219 13.87 -0.38 7.37
CA GLY A 219 13.49 0.95 6.88
C GLY A 219 12.83 0.95 5.51
N GLN A 220 12.13 -0.13 5.14
CA GLN A 220 11.29 -0.16 3.95
C GLN A 220 10.22 0.94 3.99
N SER A 221 9.83 1.46 2.82
CA SER A 221 8.91 2.61 2.64
C SER A 221 7.78 2.29 1.67
N GLN A 222 7.14 1.14 1.86
CA GLN A 222 6.10 0.60 0.99
C GLN A 222 4.71 0.59 1.66
N ASP A 223 4.57 -0.11 2.78
CA ASP A 223 3.30 -0.31 3.49
C ASP A 223 3.55 -0.91 4.90
N MET A 224 2.51 -1.04 5.72
CA MET A 224 2.53 -1.89 6.92
C MET A 224 2.87 -3.34 6.57
N SER A 225 3.82 -3.90 7.32
CA SER A 225 4.21 -5.30 7.19
C SER A 225 3.09 -6.25 7.66
N LYS A 226 3.25 -7.53 7.36
CA LYS A 226 2.40 -8.60 7.92
C LYS A 226 2.34 -8.56 9.45
N ILE A 227 3.48 -8.33 10.11
CA ILE A 227 3.58 -8.36 11.58
C ILE A 227 3.02 -7.07 12.18
N ASP A 228 3.19 -5.92 11.53
CA ASP A 228 2.54 -4.65 11.93
C ASP A 228 1.02 -4.83 11.97
N VAL A 229 0.44 -5.40 10.90
CA VAL A 229 -1.00 -5.67 10.80
C VAL A 229 -1.47 -6.68 11.84
N GLU A 230 -0.70 -7.75 12.06
CA GLU A 230 -1.01 -8.75 13.09
C GLU A 230 -1.03 -8.13 14.49
N ARG A 231 -0.02 -7.34 14.84
CA ARG A 231 0.04 -6.63 16.13
C ARG A 231 -1.10 -5.64 16.28
N LEU A 232 -1.43 -4.90 15.23
CA LEU A 232 -2.54 -3.95 15.24
C LEU A 232 -3.87 -4.66 15.51
N ASN A 233 -4.12 -5.76 14.79
CA ASN A 233 -5.34 -6.54 14.95
C ASN A 233 -5.43 -7.23 16.31
N ARG A 234 -4.31 -7.73 16.87
CA ARG A 234 -4.25 -8.25 18.24
C ARG A 234 -4.52 -7.14 19.27
N MET A 235 -3.94 -5.95 19.09
CA MET A 235 -4.11 -4.81 19.99
C MET A 235 -5.54 -4.27 20.01
N TYR A 236 -6.23 -4.24 18.87
CA TYR A 236 -7.59 -3.70 18.77
C TYR A 236 -8.68 -4.77 18.67
N HIS A 237 -8.33 -6.04 18.93
CA HIS A 237 -9.24 -7.18 18.86
C HIS A 237 -10.04 -7.25 17.55
N CYS A 238 -9.36 -6.96 16.45
CA CYS A 238 -9.98 -6.94 15.14
C CYS A 238 -10.28 -8.38 14.68
N ALA A 239 -11.56 -8.67 14.49
CA ALA A 239 -12.02 -9.95 13.94
C ALA A 239 -12.09 -9.93 12.41
N LEU A 240 -12.36 -8.77 11.80
CA LEU A 240 -12.58 -8.60 10.37
C LEU A 240 -12.05 -7.24 9.91
N SER A 241 -11.63 -7.19 8.65
CA SER A 241 -11.40 -5.95 7.90
C SER A 241 -12.72 -5.20 7.64
N LEU A 242 -12.65 -3.88 7.50
CA LEU A 242 -13.82 -3.05 7.24
C LEU A 242 -14.22 -3.04 5.77
N THR A 243 -13.25 -3.12 4.86
CA THR A 243 -13.48 -3.00 3.41
C THR A 243 -13.24 -4.30 2.65
N LEU A 244 -12.65 -5.34 3.23
CA LEU A 244 -12.56 -6.65 2.58
C LEU A 244 -13.93 -7.36 2.63
N LEU A 245 -14.52 -7.64 1.45
CA LEU A 245 -15.77 -8.39 1.36
C LEU A 245 -15.54 -9.88 1.08
N ASP A 246 -14.56 -10.19 0.23
CA ASP A 246 -14.26 -11.56 -0.20
C ASP A 246 -12.81 -11.69 -0.69
N GLN A 247 -12.20 -12.86 -0.50
CA GLN A 247 -10.86 -13.18 -1.01
C GLN A 247 -10.65 -14.68 -1.11
N TYR A 248 -10.22 -15.18 -2.27
CA TYR A 248 -10.09 -16.59 -2.59
C TYR A 248 -8.91 -16.88 -3.53
N SER A 249 -7.99 -17.75 -3.09
CA SER A 249 -6.88 -18.31 -3.87
C SER A 249 -7.05 -19.81 -4.16
N PHE A 250 -8.24 -20.36 -3.90
CA PHE A 250 -8.62 -21.75 -4.16
C PHE A 250 -7.77 -22.87 -3.52
N GLU A 251 -6.83 -22.57 -2.63
CA GLU A 251 -5.97 -23.56 -1.97
C GLU A 251 -6.70 -24.57 -1.05
N SER A 252 -8.00 -24.39 -0.81
CA SER A 252 -8.82 -25.30 -0.02
C SER A 252 -9.97 -25.91 -0.84
N ILE A 253 -10.27 -27.19 -0.59
CA ILE A 253 -11.35 -27.94 -1.25
C ILE A 253 -12.74 -27.33 -1.06
N ASN A 254 -12.93 -26.48 -0.05
CA ASN A 254 -14.22 -25.84 0.18
C ASN A 254 -14.59 -24.86 -0.96
N ILE A 255 -13.69 -24.56 -1.92
CA ILE A 255 -13.84 -23.56 -3.01
C ILE A 255 -14.54 -22.28 -2.55
N CYS A 256 -14.31 -21.98 -1.27
CA CYS A 256 -14.91 -20.92 -0.49
C CYS A 256 -16.44 -20.77 -0.62
N VAL A 257 -17.14 -21.90 -0.79
CA VAL A 257 -18.59 -21.97 -0.92
C VAL A 257 -19.10 -21.15 -2.12
N MET A 258 -18.26 -20.98 -3.16
CA MET A 258 -18.73 -20.54 -4.46
C MET A 258 -19.68 -21.60 -5.02
N VAL A 259 -20.74 -21.14 -5.69
CA VAL A 259 -21.85 -21.97 -6.13
C VAL A 259 -21.79 -22.10 -7.64
N GLN A 260 -21.90 -23.33 -8.12
CA GLN A 260 -22.06 -23.63 -9.54
C GLN A 260 -23.53 -23.83 -9.85
N ASN A 261 -23.96 -23.42 -11.03
CA ASN A 261 -25.36 -23.52 -11.41
C ASN A 261 -25.60 -24.83 -12.16
N GLY A 262 -26.13 -25.86 -11.52
CA GLY A 262 -26.38 -27.16 -12.18
C GLY A 262 -27.46 -27.18 -13.30
N ARG A 263 -27.78 -26.04 -13.90
CA ARG A 263 -28.63 -25.89 -15.10
C ARG A 263 -27.87 -25.39 -16.32
N ASP A 264 -26.61 -24.98 -16.18
CA ASP A 264 -25.76 -24.64 -17.32
C ASP A 264 -25.22 -25.92 -17.99
N ASP A 265 -24.46 -25.75 -19.08
CA ASP A 265 -24.01 -26.86 -19.91
C ASP A 265 -22.79 -27.58 -19.32
N LYS A 266 -21.97 -26.83 -18.56
CA LYS A 266 -20.66 -27.22 -18.06
C LYS A 266 -20.37 -26.59 -16.71
N ASP A 267 -19.56 -27.28 -15.91
CA ASP A 267 -19.09 -26.78 -14.63
C ASP A 267 -17.65 -26.23 -14.71
N TRP A 268 -17.33 -25.31 -13.80
CA TRP A 268 -15.93 -25.00 -13.46
C TRP A 268 -15.32 -26.11 -12.62
N GLU A 269 -14.08 -26.48 -12.89
CA GLU A 269 -13.38 -27.55 -12.18
C GLU A 269 -12.32 -26.95 -11.25
N HIS A 270 -12.27 -27.45 -10.01
CA HIS A 270 -11.19 -27.15 -9.07
C HIS A 270 -9.96 -27.98 -9.46
N THR A 271 -9.02 -27.35 -10.17
CA THR A 271 -7.93 -28.06 -10.84
C THR A 271 -6.60 -27.78 -10.16
N LEU A 272 -5.86 -28.85 -9.84
CA LEU A 272 -4.48 -28.75 -9.41
C LEU A 272 -3.58 -28.44 -10.61
N ILE A 273 -2.79 -27.37 -10.52
CA ILE A 273 -1.83 -26.96 -11.55
C ILE A 273 -0.40 -27.02 -11.00
N THR A 274 0.56 -27.44 -11.83
CA THR A 274 1.97 -27.57 -11.44
C THR A 274 2.89 -26.64 -12.24
N THR A 275 4.09 -26.35 -11.71
CA THR A 275 5.10 -25.51 -12.39
C THR A 275 5.56 -26.00 -13.76
N LYS A 276 5.42 -27.30 -14.07
CA LYS A 276 5.74 -27.82 -15.40
C LYS A 276 4.83 -27.26 -16.49
N ASP A 277 3.68 -26.74 -16.09
CA ASP A 277 2.65 -26.26 -16.99
C ASP A 277 2.77 -24.74 -17.29
N ASN A 278 3.68 -23.98 -16.64
CA ASN A 278 3.74 -22.50 -16.68
C ASN A 278 2.37 -21.84 -16.37
N ASN A 279 1.51 -22.55 -15.64
CA ASN A 279 0.09 -22.23 -15.48
C ASN A 279 -0.29 -21.83 -14.05
N ASN A 280 0.62 -21.88 -13.07
CA ASN A 280 0.29 -21.55 -11.68
C ASN A 280 0.49 -20.05 -11.40
N HIS A 281 -0.51 -19.39 -10.80
CA HIS A 281 -0.39 -18.01 -10.30
C HIS A 281 0.15 -17.94 -8.86
N CYS A 282 0.48 -19.06 -8.18
CA CYS A 282 1.19 -19.07 -6.90
C CYS A 282 2.50 -18.25 -6.97
N LEU A 283 2.40 -16.97 -6.64
CA LEU A 283 3.52 -16.09 -6.42
C LEU A 283 3.97 -16.29 -4.97
N GLY A 284 5.07 -17.01 -4.81
CA GLY A 284 6.09 -16.63 -3.82
C GLY A 284 5.90 -17.00 -2.35
N ASN A 285 4.73 -17.41 -1.84
CA ASN A 285 4.67 -17.90 -0.45
C ASN A 285 5.04 -19.40 -0.37
N ILE A 286 6.33 -19.62 -0.13
CA ILE A 286 7.09 -20.89 -0.05
C ILE A 286 6.49 -21.95 0.90
N LEU A 287 5.50 -21.61 1.73
CA LEU A 287 4.93 -22.52 2.73
C LEU A 287 3.63 -23.21 2.35
N MET A 288 2.81 -22.69 1.42
CA MET A 288 1.56 -23.37 0.99
C MET A 288 1.68 -24.04 -0.38
N CYS A 289 2.44 -23.46 -1.32
CA CYS A 289 2.52 -24.03 -2.66
C CYS A 289 3.66 -25.06 -2.83
N ASN A 290 4.52 -25.33 -1.83
CA ASN A 290 5.66 -26.24 -1.97
C ASN A 290 5.39 -27.64 -1.38
N LEU A 291 4.88 -28.55 -2.20
CA LEU A 291 4.84 -29.98 -1.88
C LEU A 291 6.02 -30.66 -2.59
N ASN A 292 6.98 -31.16 -1.82
CA ASN A 292 8.11 -31.98 -2.30
C ASN A 292 8.99 -31.30 -3.38
N GLY A 293 9.18 -29.97 -3.33
CA GLY A 293 10.02 -29.24 -4.29
C GLY A 293 9.33 -28.91 -5.62
N GLN A 294 8.02 -29.16 -5.75
CA GLN A 294 7.18 -28.62 -6.82
C GLN A 294 6.26 -27.54 -6.28
N VAL A 295 6.20 -26.40 -6.96
CA VAL A 295 5.19 -25.38 -6.69
C VAL A 295 3.88 -25.83 -7.35
N SER A 296 2.91 -26.24 -6.53
CA SER A 296 1.57 -26.66 -6.94
C SER A 296 0.55 -25.77 -6.26
N GLY A 297 -0.49 -25.37 -7.00
CA GLY A 297 -1.60 -24.55 -6.50
C GLY A 297 -2.88 -24.97 -7.20
N TYR A 298 -4.01 -24.55 -6.66
CA TYR A 298 -5.31 -24.86 -7.23
C TYR A 298 -5.90 -23.64 -7.92
N VAL A 299 -6.56 -23.84 -9.05
CA VAL A 299 -7.31 -22.78 -9.74
C VAL A 299 -8.69 -23.28 -10.11
N MET A 300 -9.61 -22.36 -10.43
CA MET A 300 -10.87 -22.72 -11.06
C MET A 300 -10.71 -22.70 -12.58
N SER A 301 -10.97 -23.82 -13.23
CA SER A 301 -10.80 -24.00 -14.67
C SER A 301 -12.10 -24.36 -15.36
N PHE A 302 -12.43 -23.67 -16.44
CA PHE A 302 -13.49 -24.07 -17.36
C PHE A 302 -12.86 -24.72 -18.59
N ASP A 303 -12.94 -26.05 -18.70
CA ASP A 303 -12.41 -26.80 -19.84
C ASP A 303 -13.26 -26.56 -21.10
N THR A 304 -12.64 -25.97 -22.11
CA THR A 304 -13.27 -25.69 -23.41
C THR A 304 -12.73 -26.60 -24.52
N THR A 305 -12.00 -27.68 -24.22
CA THR A 305 -11.47 -28.62 -25.22
C THR A 305 -12.56 -29.45 -25.89
N LYS A 306 -13.62 -29.81 -25.15
CA LYS A 306 -14.76 -30.61 -25.62
C LYS A 306 -16.05 -29.82 -25.53
N GLY A 307 -17.12 -30.32 -26.15
CA GLY A 307 -18.43 -29.65 -26.15
C GLY A 307 -18.71 -28.77 -27.37
N LEU A 308 -19.90 -28.17 -27.39
CA LEU A 308 -20.41 -27.33 -28.48
C LEU A 308 -20.06 -25.85 -28.28
N SER A 309 -20.03 -25.09 -29.37
CA SER A 309 -19.88 -23.64 -29.31
C SER A 309 -21.10 -23.02 -28.64
N GLY A 310 -20.88 -22.07 -27.73
CA GLY A 310 -21.93 -21.43 -26.95
C GLY A 310 -22.29 -22.15 -25.65
N GLU A 311 -21.64 -23.28 -25.33
CA GLU A 311 -21.77 -23.90 -24.00
C GLU A 311 -21.22 -22.96 -22.91
N THR A 312 -21.88 -22.97 -21.76
CA THR A 312 -21.62 -22.03 -20.67
C THR A 312 -21.29 -22.74 -19.37
N ALA A 313 -20.44 -22.09 -18.57
CA ALA A 313 -20.15 -22.47 -17.19
C ALA A 313 -20.24 -21.27 -16.26
N ILE A 314 -21.01 -21.40 -15.19
CA ILE A 314 -21.33 -20.30 -14.27
C ILE A 314 -20.75 -20.61 -12.89
N LEU A 315 -19.96 -19.67 -12.37
CA LEU A 315 -19.43 -19.70 -11.01
C LEU A 315 -19.86 -18.43 -10.27
N GLU A 316 -20.66 -18.60 -9.23
CA GLU A 316 -21.24 -17.51 -8.44
C GLU A 316 -20.57 -17.40 -7.07
N SER A 317 -20.28 -16.18 -6.63
CA SER A 317 -19.88 -15.93 -5.24
C SER A 317 -21.01 -16.32 -4.28
N ARG A 318 -20.70 -16.49 -2.99
CA ARG A 318 -21.71 -16.45 -1.92
C ARG A 318 -22.45 -15.10 -1.91
N ILE A 319 -23.53 -15.00 -1.13
CA ILE A 319 -24.21 -13.72 -0.90
C ILE A 319 -23.30 -12.81 -0.08
N LEU A 320 -23.05 -11.61 -0.61
CA LEU A 320 -22.20 -10.58 -0.01
C LEU A 320 -23.06 -9.45 0.55
N TYR A 321 -22.56 -8.77 1.59
CA TYR A 321 -23.30 -7.73 2.32
C TYR A 321 -22.52 -6.41 2.31
N PRO A 322 -22.71 -5.57 1.29
CA PRO A 322 -22.08 -4.26 1.19
C PRO A 322 -22.27 -3.34 2.40
N ARG A 323 -21.29 -2.50 2.69
CA ARG A 323 -21.42 -1.32 3.56
C ARG A 323 -21.24 -0.01 2.80
N ARG A 324 -20.39 0.02 1.77
CA ARG A 324 -20.12 1.15 0.88
C ARG A 324 -20.72 0.91 -0.51
N ASN A 325 -20.82 1.99 -1.29
CA ASN A 325 -21.33 1.96 -2.68
C ASN A 325 -20.35 1.29 -3.62
N GLU A 326 -19.11 1.75 -3.60
CA GLU A 326 -18.08 1.36 -4.55
C GLU A 326 -17.38 0.08 -4.07
N LYS A 327 -17.12 -0.81 -5.01
CA LYS A 327 -16.25 -1.97 -4.82
C LYS A 327 -15.32 -2.12 -6.01
N CYS A 328 -14.22 -2.80 -5.77
CA CYS A 328 -13.35 -3.32 -6.79
C CYS A 328 -13.25 -4.84 -6.68
N LEU A 329 -13.68 -5.55 -7.73
CA LEU A 329 -13.39 -6.97 -7.90
C LEU A 329 -12.10 -7.09 -8.70
N GLN A 330 -11.09 -7.69 -8.09
CA GLN A 330 -9.79 -7.96 -8.68
C GLN A 330 -9.61 -9.47 -8.78
N PHE A 331 -9.03 -9.95 -9.88
CA PHE A 331 -8.74 -11.38 -10.03
C PHE A 331 -7.72 -11.59 -11.13
N PHE A 332 -7.05 -12.71 -11.07
CA PHE A 332 -6.19 -13.18 -12.14
C PHE A 332 -6.96 -14.13 -13.03
N TYR A 333 -6.74 -13.99 -14.34
CA TYR A 333 -7.38 -14.85 -15.34
C TYR A 333 -6.40 -15.23 -16.43
N LYS A 334 -6.63 -16.39 -17.06
CA LYS A 334 -5.83 -16.89 -18.16
C LYS A 334 -6.70 -17.63 -19.16
N PHE A 335 -6.39 -17.46 -20.44
CA PHE A 335 -6.99 -18.20 -21.54
C PHE A 335 -5.90 -19.05 -22.22
N ASP A 336 -6.04 -20.37 -22.24
CA ASP A 336 -5.20 -21.25 -23.06
C ASP A 336 -5.99 -22.10 -24.07
N GLY A 337 -7.31 -21.90 -24.10
CA GLY A 337 -8.28 -22.39 -25.09
C GLY A 337 -8.31 -21.60 -26.40
N SER A 338 -9.51 -21.36 -26.93
CA SER A 338 -9.78 -20.64 -28.17
C SER A 338 -9.74 -19.13 -27.98
N LEU A 339 -9.36 -18.38 -29.03
CA LEU A 339 -9.43 -16.91 -29.04
C LEU A 339 -10.87 -16.37 -28.98
N LYS A 340 -11.86 -17.23 -29.27
CA LYS A 340 -13.29 -16.89 -29.19
C LYS A 340 -13.90 -17.25 -27.83
N ASP A 341 -13.13 -17.81 -26.91
CA ASP A 341 -13.60 -18.04 -25.55
C ASP A 341 -13.75 -16.69 -24.84
N GLU A 342 -14.81 -16.55 -24.06
CA GLU A 342 -15.12 -15.31 -23.35
C GLU A 342 -15.37 -15.59 -21.87
N LEU A 343 -14.92 -14.66 -21.03
CA LEU A 343 -15.21 -14.61 -19.61
C LEU A 343 -16.02 -13.36 -19.33
N ILE A 344 -17.27 -13.52 -18.94
CA ILE A 344 -18.21 -12.42 -18.73
C ILE A 344 -18.38 -12.19 -17.24
N ILE A 345 -18.08 -10.97 -16.79
CA ILE A 345 -18.36 -10.49 -15.43
C ILE A 345 -19.24 -9.26 -15.59
N SER A 346 -20.55 -9.39 -15.34
CA SER A 346 -21.51 -8.30 -15.64
C SER A 346 -21.07 -6.95 -15.00
N PRO A 347 -20.93 -5.86 -15.79
CA PRO A 347 -21.28 -5.70 -17.21
C PRO A 347 -20.12 -5.84 -18.22
N SER A 348 -18.91 -6.25 -17.80
CA SER A 348 -17.69 -6.25 -18.60
C SER A 348 -17.31 -7.66 -19.11
N PRO A 349 -17.42 -7.93 -20.44
CA PRO A 349 -16.84 -9.14 -21.03
C PRO A 349 -15.33 -9.00 -21.20
N LEU A 350 -14.61 -10.09 -20.96
CA LEU A 350 -13.18 -10.27 -21.21
C LEU A 350 -13.02 -11.39 -22.25
N SER A 351 -12.14 -11.21 -23.23
CA SER A 351 -11.87 -12.19 -24.29
C SER A 351 -10.42 -12.67 -24.23
N GLY A 352 -10.16 -13.84 -24.80
CA GLY A 352 -8.81 -14.38 -24.92
C GLY A 352 -7.88 -13.48 -25.75
N ASP A 353 -6.70 -13.17 -25.19
CA ASP A 353 -5.65 -12.36 -25.85
C ASP A 353 -4.73 -13.19 -26.77
N GLY A 354 -4.82 -14.52 -26.68
CA GLY A 354 -3.97 -15.46 -27.43
C GLY A 354 -2.57 -15.66 -26.87
N GLU A 355 -2.20 -14.96 -25.79
CA GLU A 355 -0.86 -14.98 -25.23
C GLU A 355 -0.65 -16.15 -24.26
N LYS A 356 -1.72 -16.78 -23.79
CA LYS A 356 -1.70 -17.91 -22.86
C LYS A 356 -0.98 -17.61 -21.54
N GLN A 357 -1.09 -16.36 -21.08
CA GLN A 357 -0.49 -15.88 -19.85
C GLN A 357 -1.56 -15.45 -18.85
N TRP A 358 -1.16 -15.33 -17.59
CA TRP A 358 -1.99 -14.70 -16.57
C TRP A 358 -2.10 -13.19 -16.82
N ASN A 359 -3.30 -12.70 -16.66
CA ASN A 359 -3.71 -11.32 -16.80
C ASN A 359 -4.42 -10.89 -15.52
N PHE A 360 -4.43 -9.59 -15.26
CA PHE A 360 -5.01 -9.01 -14.05
C PHE A 360 -6.20 -8.12 -14.43
N ALA A 361 -7.39 -8.46 -13.91
CA ALA A 361 -8.62 -7.70 -14.15
C ALA A 361 -9.02 -6.88 -12.93
N ASN A 362 -9.64 -5.72 -13.17
CA ASN A 362 -10.22 -4.84 -12.16
C ASN A 362 -11.62 -4.43 -12.63
N ILE A 363 -12.66 -4.92 -11.96
CA ILE A 363 -14.05 -4.70 -12.34
C ILE A 363 -14.74 -3.88 -11.25
N PRO A 364 -15.14 -2.63 -11.54
CA PRO A 364 -15.83 -1.80 -10.56
C PRO A 364 -17.30 -2.25 -10.40
N PHE A 365 -17.77 -2.28 -9.16
CA PHE A 365 -19.19 -2.48 -8.84
C PHE A 365 -19.72 -1.29 -8.03
N ASN A 366 -20.98 -0.91 -8.28
CA ASN A 366 -21.66 0.14 -7.54
C ASN A 366 -23.01 -0.37 -6.99
N THR A 367 -23.01 -0.87 -5.76
CA THR A 367 -24.23 -1.35 -5.10
C THR A 367 -24.10 -1.42 -3.59
N ARG A 368 -25.16 -1.01 -2.87
CA ARG A 368 -25.29 -1.22 -1.41
C ARG A 368 -26.17 -2.40 -1.03
N THR A 369 -26.85 -3.02 -1.99
CA THR A 369 -27.72 -4.16 -1.71
C THR A 369 -26.91 -5.44 -1.74
N LYS A 370 -27.34 -6.44 -0.97
CA LYS A 370 -26.74 -7.77 -1.04
C LYS A 370 -26.73 -8.29 -2.48
N PHE A 371 -25.64 -8.91 -2.89
CA PHE A 371 -25.45 -9.37 -4.27
C PHE A 371 -24.56 -10.61 -4.34
N ARG A 372 -24.48 -11.21 -5.52
CA ARG A 372 -23.45 -12.16 -5.92
C ARG A 372 -22.74 -11.59 -7.15
N TYR A 373 -21.43 -11.73 -7.22
CA TYR A 373 -20.74 -11.60 -8.51
C TYR A 373 -20.71 -12.96 -9.19
N VAL A 374 -20.68 -12.93 -10.53
CA VAL A 374 -20.81 -14.14 -11.35
C VAL A 374 -19.72 -14.12 -12.41
N PHE A 375 -18.94 -15.20 -12.45
CA PHE A 375 -18.06 -15.51 -13.57
C PHE A 375 -18.81 -16.43 -14.53
N HIS A 376 -19.04 -15.94 -15.73
CA HIS A 376 -19.71 -16.69 -16.78
C HIS A 376 -18.70 -16.98 -17.88
N GLY A 377 -18.22 -18.22 -17.92
CA GLY A 377 -17.38 -18.72 -19.00
C GLY A 377 -18.23 -19.13 -20.18
N LEU A 378 -17.86 -18.67 -21.38
CA LEU A 378 -18.52 -18.99 -22.64
C LEU A 378 -17.50 -19.66 -23.56
N LYS A 379 -17.83 -20.87 -24.01
CA LYS A 379 -17.02 -21.59 -24.98
C LYS A 379 -17.23 -21.00 -26.37
N GLY A 380 -16.12 -20.61 -26.98
CA GLY A 380 -16.03 -20.10 -28.34
C GLY A 380 -15.91 -21.21 -29.38
N ASP A 381 -14.83 -21.18 -30.17
CA ASP A 381 -14.62 -22.07 -31.31
C ASP A 381 -14.16 -23.48 -30.87
N PRO A 382 -14.99 -24.53 -31.03
CA PRO A 382 -14.67 -25.87 -30.53
C PRO A 382 -13.51 -26.55 -31.27
N GLN A 383 -13.20 -26.12 -32.50
CA GLN A 383 -12.18 -26.77 -33.34
C GLN A 383 -10.75 -26.30 -33.02
N SER A 384 -10.61 -25.15 -32.36
CA SER A 384 -9.30 -24.55 -32.05
C SER A 384 -8.95 -24.53 -30.57
N SER A 385 -9.87 -24.90 -29.68
CA SER A 385 -9.56 -24.91 -28.25
C SER A 385 -8.70 -26.12 -27.85
N LYS A 386 -7.61 -25.85 -27.14
CA LYS A 386 -6.68 -26.86 -26.60
C LYS A 386 -6.56 -26.79 -25.07
N GLY A 387 -7.44 -26.02 -24.43
CA GLY A 387 -7.41 -25.74 -23.00
C GLY A 387 -8.72 -25.10 -22.55
N GLY A 388 -8.66 -24.02 -21.80
CA GLY A 388 -9.81 -23.40 -21.17
C GLY A 388 -9.62 -21.96 -20.72
N ILE A 389 -10.48 -21.59 -19.78
CA ILE A 389 -10.45 -20.33 -19.04
C ILE A 389 -10.10 -20.67 -17.60
N HIS A 390 -9.14 -19.97 -17.02
CA HIS A 390 -8.67 -20.19 -15.64
C HIS A 390 -8.82 -18.92 -14.82
N LEU A 391 -9.20 -19.07 -13.56
CA LEU A 391 -9.38 -18.00 -12.58
C LEU A 391 -8.59 -18.31 -11.32
N ASP A 392 -7.95 -17.28 -10.77
CA ASP A 392 -7.24 -17.37 -9.50
C ASP A 392 -7.21 -16.03 -8.76
N ASP A 393 -6.85 -16.07 -7.47
CA ASP A 393 -6.60 -14.91 -6.61
C ASP A 393 -7.69 -13.82 -6.70
N ILE A 394 -8.94 -14.26 -6.53
CA ILE A 394 -10.10 -13.38 -6.55
C ILE A 394 -10.15 -12.60 -5.26
N THR A 395 -10.27 -11.28 -5.37
CA THR A 395 -10.44 -10.38 -4.24
C THR A 395 -11.55 -9.38 -4.54
N LEU A 396 -12.42 -9.15 -3.55
CA LEU A 396 -13.44 -8.11 -3.60
C LEU A 396 -13.30 -7.20 -2.40
N THR A 397 -13.00 -5.93 -2.67
CA THR A 397 -12.89 -4.88 -1.66
C THR A 397 -13.91 -3.78 -1.88
N GLU A 398 -14.31 -3.11 -0.81
CA GLU A 398 -15.14 -1.89 -0.84
C GLU A 398 -14.29 -0.64 -1.04
N THR A 399 -13.43 -0.68 -2.07
CA THR A 399 -12.57 0.42 -2.51
C THR A 399 -12.85 0.76 -3.97
N GLN A 400 -12.34 1.90 -4.43
CA GLN A 400 -12.39 2.24 -5.84
C GLN A 400 -11.38 1.39 -6.63
N CYS A 401 -11.77 0.95 -7.83
CA CYS A 401 -10.81 0.33 -8.74
C CYS A 401 -9.80 1.37 -9.27
N PRO A 402 -8.57 0.95 -9.61
CA PRO A 402 -7.63 1.81 -10.30
C PRO A 402 -8.24 2.30 -11.63
N THR A 403 -8.06 3.58 -11.94
CA THR A 403 -8.56 4.19 -13.19
C THR A 403 -7.96 3.55 -14.43
N SER A 404 -6.71 3.11 -14.34
CA SER A 404 -5.98 2.47 -15.43
C SER A 404 -4.92 1.53 -14.87
N VAL A 405 -4.63 0.46 -15.60
CA VAL A 405 -3.61 -0.53 -15.24
C VAL A 405 -2.64 -0.67 -16.40
N TRP A 406 -1.35 -0.55 -16.11
CA TRP A 406 -0.29 -0.80 -17.08
C TRP A 406 0.44 -2.08 -16.73
N GLN A 407 0.19 -3.14 -17.50
CA GLN A 407 0.87 -4.42 -17.34
C GLN A 407 2.17 -4.43 -18.14
N ILE A 408 3.30 -4.65 -17.48
CA ILE A 408 4.63 -4.74 -18.10
C ILE A 408 5.11 -6.19 -18.00
N ARG A 409 5.18 -6.86 -19.15
CA ARG A 409 5.66 -8.25 -19.22
C ARG A 409 7.18 -8.31 -19.26
N ASN A 410 7.75 -9.44 -18.83
CA ASN A 410 9.20 -9.72 -18.84
C ASN A 410 10.05 -8.65 -18.13
N PHE A 411 9.51 -8.03 -17.06
CA PHE A 411 10.14 -6.90 -16.39
C PHE A 411 11.56 -7.20 -15.89
N THR A 412 11.83 -8.41 -15.38
CA THR A 412 13.18 -8.84 -14.97
C THR A 412 14.21 -8.76 -16.09
N SER A 413 13.82 -9.11 -17.33
CA SER A 413 14.71 -9.00 -18.49
C SER A 413 14.96 -7.54 -18.83
N ILE A 414 13.89 -6.73 -18.81
CA ILE A 414 13.99 -5.29 -19.08
C ILE A 414 14.92 -4.63 -18.07
N LEU A 415 14.75 -4.90 -16.78
CA LEU A 415 15.57 -4.34 -15.71
C LEU A 415 17.06 -4.68 -15.89
N LYS A 416 17.38 -5.91 -16.31
CA LYS A 416 18.76 -6.36 -16.55
C LYS A 416 19.38 -5.76 -17.81
N SER A 417 18.59 -5.52 -18.86
CA SER A 417 19.10 -4.99 -20.13
C SER A 417 19.07 -3.46 -20.22
N SER A 418 18.34 -2.79 -19.32
CA SER A 418 18.21 -1.33 -19.32
C SER A 418 19.45 -0.67 -18.71
N SER A 419 19.85 0.44 -19.30
CA SER A 419 20.82 1.38 -18.76
C SER A 419 20.12 2.59 -18.15
N LYS A 420 20.86 3.38 -17.39
CA LYS A 420 20.34 4.63 -16.81
C LYS A 420 19.91 5.59 -17.92
N GLY A 421 18.71 6.16 -17.79
CA GLY A 421 18.08 7.00 -18.81
C GLY A 421 17.21 6.25 -19.82
N ASP A 422 17.30 4.92 -19.92
CA ASP A 422 16.35 4.13 -20.70
C ASP A 422 14.97 4.17 -20.02
N TYR A 423 13.91 4.25 -20.82
CA TYR A 423 12.55 4.25 -20.31
C TYR A 423 11.58 3.45 -21.19
N LEU A 424 10.53 2.96 -20.55
CA LEU A 424 9.35 2.40 -21.20
C LEU A 424 8.25 3.47 -21.21
N ALA A 425 7.62 3.69 -22.36
CA ALA A 425 6.42 4.51 -22.46
C ALA A 425 5.18 3.64 -22.25
N SER A 426 4.23 4.13 -21.45
CA SER A 426 2.94 3.47 -21.30
C SER A 426 2.05 3.68 -22.53
N PRO A 427 0.96 2.91 -22.66
CA PRO A 427 -0.18 3.30 -23.49
C PRO A 427 -0.74 4.67 -23.08
N ILE A 428 -1.54 5.26 -23.96
CA ILE A 428 -2.29 6.49 -23.65
C ILE A 428 -3.47 6.13 -22.75
N PHE A 429 -3.63 6.88 -21.66
CA PHE A 429 -4.74 6.75 -20.73
C PHE A 429 -5.55 8.05 -20.68
N TYR A 430 -6.78 7.93 -20.19
CA TYR A 430 -7.68 9.05 -19.94
C TYR A 430 -8.26 8.94 -18.54
N ASN A 431 -8.31 10.05 -17.81
CA ASN A 431 -9.01 10.07 -16.53
C ASN A 431 -10.53 10.25 -16.73
N SER A 432 -11.31 10.19 -15.65
CA SER A 432 -12.77 10.32 -15.68
C SER A 432 -13.26 11.68 -16.20
N GLU A 433 -12.45 12.74 -16.10
CA GLU A 433 -12.75 14.06 -16.64
C GLU A 433 -12.40 14.19 -18.13
N GLY A 434 -11.58 13.28 -18.67
CA GLY A 434 -11.19 13.24 -20.08
C GLY A 434 -9.79 13.79 -20.38
N TYR A 435 -8.97 14.11 -19.36
CA TYR A 435 -7.56 14.49 -19.55
C TYR A 435 -6.76 13.28 -20.03
N CYS A 436 -5.99 13.48 -21.11
CA CYS A 436 -5.05 12.52 -21.64
C CYS A 436 -3.78 12.50 -20.79
N PHE A 437 -3.28 11.32 -20.44
CA PHE A 437 -1.98 11.17 -19.80
C PHE A 437 -1.21 9.92 -20.25
N VAL A 438 0.12 9.98 -20.08
CA VAL A 438 1.06 8.88 -20.32
C VAL A 438 2.06 8.79 -19.18
N LEU A 439 2.62 7.60 -18.99
CA LEU A 439 3.65 7.32 -17.99
C LEU A 439 4.95 6.92 -18.67
N SER A 440 6.07 7.35 -18.08
CA SER A 440 7.40 6.88 -18.44
C SER A 440 8.01 6.15 -17.24
N LEU A 441 8.27 4.85 -17.40
CA LEU A 441 8.97 4.06 -16.38
C LEU A 441 10.46 3.98 -16.73
N TYR A 442 11.32 4.41 -15.82
CA TYR A 442 12.78 4.34 -15.91
C TYR A 442 13.28 3.20 -15.02
N PRO A 443 13.62 2.02 -15.57
CA PRO A 443 14.00 0.86 -14.76
C PRO A 443 15.24 1.08 -13.88
N ARG A 444 16.13 2.01 -14.28
CA ARG A 444 17.42 2.32 -13.63
C ARG A 444 17.57 3.82 -13.34
N GLY A 445 16.45 4.52 -13.27
CA GLY A 445 16.36 5.97 -13.08
C GLY A 445 16.68 6.80 -14.33
N PRO A 446 16.33 8.10 -14.34
CA PRO A 446 16.67 9.03 -15.41
C PRO A 446 18.19 9.24 -15.58
N ALA A 447 18.63 9.67 -16.77
CA ALA A 447 20.06 9.79 -17.12
C ALA A 447 20.91 10.58 -16.09
N ASN A 448 20.35 11.67 -15.55
CA ASN A 448 21.05 12.60 -14.65
C ASN A 448 20.70 12.40 -13.17
N SER A 449 20.01 11.33 -12.79
CA SER A 449 19.68 11.11 -11.38
C SER A 449 20.88 10.62 -10.58
N ASN A 450 20.79 10.59 -9.25
CA ASN A 450 21.78 9.94 -8.38
C ASN A 450 21.28 8.54 -7.99
N GLY A 451 22.17 7.56 -7.95
CA GLY A 451 21.81 6.18 -7.56
C GLY A 451 21.17 5.35 -8.68
N ASP A 452 20.76 4.15 -8.29
CA ASP A 452 20.07 3.15 -9.10
C ASP A 452 18.72 2.86 -8.42
N TYR A 453 17.63 3.26 -9.06
CA TYR A 453 16.28 3.19 -8.50
C TYR A 453 15.25 3.08 -9.63
N LEU A 454 14.07 2.57 -9.31
CA LEU A 454 12.94 2.56 -10.22
C LEU A 454 12.25 3.92 -10.20
N GLY A 455 12.21 4.61 -11.33
CA GLY A 455 11.55 5.92 -11.47
C GLY A 455 10.29 5.83 -12.32
N ILE A 456 9.22 6.50 -11.90
CA ILE A 456 8.05 6.74 -12.76
C ILE A 456 7.87 8.24 -12.97
N MET A 457 7.47 8.62 -14.18
CA MET A 457 7.13 9.98 -14.53
C MET A 457 5.74 10.05 -15.15
N PHE A 458 4.99 11.06 -14.73
CA PHE A 458 3.67 11.38 -15.25
C PHE A 458 3.74 12.59 -16.17
N SER A 459 3.06 12.48 -17.31
CA SER A 459 2.95 13.57 -18.27
C SER A 459 1.53 13.65 -18.81
N LEU A 460 1.00 14.87 -18.88
CA LEU A 460 -0.22 15.12 -19.66
C LEU A 460 0.12 15.08 -21.15
N CYS A 461 -0.76 14.46 -21.93
CA CYS A 461 -0.68 14.43 -23.38
C CYS A 461 -1.79 15.26 -24.01
N SER A 462 -1.60 15.62 -25.29
CA SER A 462 -2.67 16.26 -26.06
C SER A 462 -3.77 15.25 -26.37
N GLY A 463 -5.00 15.53 -25.95
CA GLY A 463 -6.19 14.71 -26.18
C GLY A 463 -7.23 15.39 -27.06
N GLN A 464 -8.21 14.61 -27.52
CA GLN A 464 -9.34 15.16 -28.30
C GLN A 464 -10.25 16.07 -27.47
N ASN A 465 -10.25 15.88 -26.16
CA ASN A 465 -11.13 16.60 -25.22
C ASN A 465 -10.55 17.96 -24.80
N ASP A 466 -9.27 18.24 -25.08
CA ASP A 466 -8.55 19.36 -24.47
C ASP A 466 -9.21 20.72 -24.66
N GLY A 467 -9.90 20.93 -25.79
CA GLY A 467 -10.63 22.18 -26.07
C GLY A 467 -11.87 22.41 -25.19
N ALA A 468 -12.34 21.39 -24.47
CA ALA A 468 -13.45 21.46 -23.53
C ALA A 468 -13.01 21.35 -22.06
N LEU A 469 -11.73 21.06 -21.80
CA LEU A 469 -11.21 20.87 -20.45
C LEU A 469 -10.68 22.17 -19.85
N GLU A 470 -10.65 22.21 -18.53
CA GLU A 470 -10.08 23.34 -17.78
C GLU A 470 -8.55 23.30 -17.83
N TRP A 471 -7.92 24.43 -18.14
CA TRP A 471 -6.47 24.57 -18.14
C TRP A 471 -6.05 25.80 -17.32
N PRO A 472 -5.06 25.70 -16.42
CA PRO A 472 -4.29 24.50 -16.09
C PRO A 472 -5.13 23.41 -15.41
N ALA A 473 -4.82 22.14 -15.68
CA ALA A 473 -5.41 20.94 -15.06
C ALA A 473 -5.03 20.81 -13.57
N ALA A 474 -5.31 21.83 -12.76
CA ALA A 474 -4.85 21.97 -11.38
C ALA A 474 -5.69 21.14 -10.40
N ASN A 475 -5.14 20.81 -9.23
CA ASN A 475 -5.83 20.12 -8.13
C ASN A 475 -6.34 18.71 -8.48
N ARG A 476 -5.72 18.03 -9.44
CA ARG A 476 -5.98 16.61 -9.74
C ARG A 476 -4.86 15.79 -9.11
N GLN A 477 -5.25 14.87 -8.24
CA GLN A 477 -4.29 13.99 -7.59
C GLN A 477 -4.05 12.77 -8.47
N VAL A 478 -2.78 12.39 -8.61
CA VAL A 478 -2.36 11.21 -9.37
C VAL A 478 -1.63 10.28 -8.43
N THR A 479 -2.14 9.04 -8.33
CA THR A 479 -1.57 7.97 -7.52
C THR A 479 -0.98 6.90 -8.43
N PHE A 480 0.30 6.59 -8.25
CA PHE A 480 0.97 5.45 -8.88
C PHE A 480 1.18 4.37 -7.87
N THR A 481 0.74 3.15 -8.17
CA THR A 481 0.93 2.01 -7.30
C THR A 481 1.62 0.89 -8.08
N ILE A 482 2.80 0.48 -7.61
CA ILE A 482 3.40 -0.79 -8.01
C ILE A 482 2.76 -1.84 -7.12
N VAL A 483 1.97 -2.70 -7.75
CA VAL A 483 1.19 -3.73 -7.05
C VAL A 483 2.12 -4.86 -6.65
N ASP A 484 2.20 -5.10 -5.34
CA ASP A 484 2.61 -6.38 -4.80
C ASP A 484 1.48 -7.39 -5.08
N GLN A 485 1.83 -8.51 -5.73
CA GLN A 485 0.88 -9.48 -6.26
C GLN A 485 0.62 -10.65 -5.29
N ASP A 486 0.84 -10.47 -3.99
CA ASP A 486 0.47 -11.49 -2.99
C ASP A 486 -1.01 -11.91 -3.16
N PRO A 487 -1.31 -13.22 -3.15
CA PRO A 487 -2.68 -13.75 -3.18
C PRO A 487 -3.61 -13.18 -2.11
N ASP A 488 -3.04 -12.87 -0.93
CA ASP A 488 -3.75 -12.26 0.18
C ASP A 488 -3.61 -10.73 0.12
N ILE A 489 -4.68 -10.03 -0.22
CA ILE A 489 -4.67 -8.57 -0.35
C ILE A 489 -4.32 -7.87 0.96
N THR A 490 -4.57 -8.52 2.10
CA THR A 490 -4.25 -7.96 3.42
C THR A 490 -2.75 -8.01 3.71
N GLN A 491 -2.00 -8.82 2.96
CA GLN A 491 -0.55 -8.99 3.09
C GLN A 491 0.25 -8.19 2.06
N ARG A 492 -0.41 -7.67 1.02
CA ARG A 492 0.27 -6.88 -0.02
C ARG A 492 0.94 -5.64 0.58
N MET A 493 2.21 -5.45 0.21
CA MET A 493 3.01 -4.26 0.52
C MET A 493 3.25 -3.45 -0.75
N SER A 494 2.16 -2.98 -1.37
CA SER A 494 2.22 -2.25 -2.64
C SER A 494 2.83 -0.86 -2.45
N ALA A 495 3.84 -0.52 -3.26
CA ALA A 495 4.52 0.77 -3.18
C ALA A 495 3.71 1.84 -3.93
N SER A 496 3.21 2.84 -3.21
CA SER A 496 2.43 3.96 -3.75
C SER A 496 3.20 5.28 -3.69
N ARG A 497 3.01 6.13 -4.71
CA ARG A 497 3.40 7.55 -4.69
C ARG A 497 2.26 8.40 -5.21
N ILE A 498 2.03 9.52 -4.54
CA ILE A 498 0.97 10.45 -4.88
C ILE A 498 1.57 11.80 -5.23
N SER A 499 1.03 12.45 -6.25
CA SER A 499 1.33 13.84 -6.55
C SER A 499 0.09 14.63 -6.98
N LEU A 500 0.13 15.96 -6.78
CA LEU A 500 -0.95 16.87 -7.14
C LEU A 500 -0.53 17.74 -8.33
N THR A 501 -1.38 17.84 -9.33
CA THR A 501 -1.14 18.77 -10.44
C THR A 501 -1.26 20.23 -9.99
N GLY A 502 -0.22 21.03 -10.26
CA GLY A 502 -0.13 22.42 -9.80
C GLY A 502 -0.51 23.46 -10.86
N VAL A 503 -0.84 24.69 -10.41
CA VAL A 503 -1.10 25.87 -11.27
C VAL A 503 0.22 26.52 -11.75
N TRP A 504 1.31 26.35 -10.99
CA TRP A 504 2.57 27.10 -11.16
C TRP A 504 3.83 26.26 -10.93
N VAL A 505 3.95 25.08 -11.57
CA VAL A 505 5.30 24.51 -11.69
C VAL A 505 5.97 25.32 -12.81
N VAL A 506 6.84 26.26 -12.45
CA VAL A 506 7.62 27.09 -13.39
C VAL A 506 9.06 26.62 -13.31
N MET A 507 9.57 25.99 -14.36
CA MET A 507 11.02 25.82 -14.51
C MET A 507 11.64 27.07 -15.14
N SER A 508 12.98 27.16 -15.03
CA SER A 508 13.89 28.30 -15.25
C SER A 508 13.87 29.01 -16.62
N ALA A 509 12.78 28.91 -17.37
CA ALA A 509 12.46 29.74 -18.52
C ALA A 509 10.98 30.16 -18.47
N SER A 510 10.59 30.97 -17.47
CA SER A 510 9.38 31.82 -17.47
C SER A 510 8.06 31.23 -18.02
N ARG A 511 7.81 29.92 -17.88
CA ARG A 511 6.60 29.25 -18.39
C ARG A 511 6.09 28.21 -17.39
N SER A 512 4.77 28.17 -17.19
CA SER A 512 4.09 27.15 -16.37
C SER A 512 4.05 25.81 -17.10
N PHE A 513 4.17 24.71 -16.36
CA PHE A 513 4.13 23.34 -16.89
C PHE A 513 2.76 22.90 -17.41
N VAL A 514 1.69 23.58 -17.01
CA VAL A 514 0.32 23.22 -17.35
C VAL A 514 -0.28 24.33 -18.21
N THR A 515 0.16 24.43 -19.46
CA THR A 515 -0.41 25.39 -20.43
C THR A 515 -1.32 24.70 -21.43
N ASP A 516 -2.35 25.43 -21.85
CA ASP A 516 -3.28 25.11 -22.93
C ASP A 516 -2.57 24.42 -24.12
N PRO A 517 -2.93 23.18 -24.48
CA PRO A 517 -2.34 22.46 -25.61
C PRO A 517 -2.64 23.11 -26.98
N ASN A 518 -3.54 24.10 -27.04
CA ASN A 518 -3.78 24.92 -28.24
C ASN A 518 -2.69 25.97 -28.51
N GLN A 519 -1.71 26.17 -27.62
CA GLN A 519 -0.48 26.88 -27.97
C GLN A 519 0.39 26.01 -28.88
N ARG A 520 0.06 26.04 -30.19
CA ARG A 520 0.82 25.39 -31.27
C ARG A 520 2.32 25.68 -31.17
N TYR A 521 3.11 24.70 -30.75
CA TYR A 521 4.54 24.69 -31.03
C TYR A 521 4.77 24.40 -32.52
N SER A 522 5.52 25.27 -33.18
CA SER A 522 5.89 25.13 -34.59
C SER A 522 6.78 23.90 -34.80
N LYS A 523 6.36 23.05 -35.75
CA LYS A 523 7.08 21.90 -36.30
C LYS A 523 8.59 22.13 -36.48
N SER A 524 9.40 21.30 -35.81
CA SER A 524 10.55 20.63 -36.42
C SER A 524 10.85 19.33 -35.67
N SER A 525 10.89 18.23 -36.43
CA SER A 525 11.03 16.80 -36.05
C SER A 525 9.87 16.19 -35.24
N GLY A 526 9.20 15.21 -35.85
CA GLY A 526 7.99 14.56 -35.34
C GLY A 526 8.18 13.86 -33.99
N GLY A 527 7.38 14.28 -33.02
CA GLY A 527 7.15 13.64 -31.74
C GLY A 527 5.97 14.35 -31.07
N LEU A 528 5.04 13.62 -30.46
CA LEU A 528 3.98 14.22 -29.64
C LEU A 528 4.65 14.94 -28.45
N GLY A 529 4.47 16.25 -28.34
CA GLY A 529 4.99 17.04 -27.23
C GLY A 529 4.16 16.77 -25.97
N CYS A 530 4.74 16.06 -25.01
CA CYS A 530 4.16 15.87 -23.68
C CYS A 530 4.73 16.95 -22.74
N ALA A 531 3.90 17.50 -21.86
CA ALA A 531 4.39 18.34 -20.75
C ALA A 531 4.68 17.43 -19.55
N GLU A 532 5.95 17.36 -19.15
CA GLU A 532 6.43 16.55 -18.01
C GLU A 532 5.93 17.18 -16.70
N LEU A 533 5.32 16.45 -15.76
CA LEU A 533 4.74 17.12 -14.58
C LEU A 533 5.40 16.71 -13.27
N THR A 534 5.78 15.45 -13.12
CA THR A 534 6.32 14.93 -11.86
C THR A 534 7.18 13.69 -12.09
N ALA A 535 8.44 13.70 -11.65
CA ALA A 535 9.28 12.50 -11.55
C ALA A 535 9.29 12.01 -10.09
N SER A 536 8.89 10.76 -9.84
CA SER A 536 8.90 10.14 -8.52
C SER A 536 9.82 8.93 -8.50
N SER A 537 10.64 8.82 -7.45
CA SER A 537 11.40 7.60 -7.12
C SER A 537 10.48 6.65 -6.33
N LEU A 538 10.41 5.39 -6.76
CA LEU A 538 9.48 4.40 -6.21
C LEU A 538 10.17 3.33 -5.37
N VAL A 539 11.38 2.90 -5.74
CA VAL A 539 12.16 1.85 -5.07
C VAL A 539 13.64 2.08 -5.33
#